data_AF-A0A6J3K6Y3-F1
#
_entry.id   AF-A0A6J3K6Y3-F1
#
_cell.length_a   1.000
_cell.length_b   1.000
_cell.length_c   1.000
_cell.angle_alpha   90.00
_cell.angle_beta   90.00
_cell.angle_gamma   90.00
#
_symmetry.space_group_name_H-M   'P 1'
#
loop_
_entity.id
_entity.type
_entity.pdbx_description
1 polymer ?
#
loop_
_entity_poly.entity_id
_entity_poly.type
_entity_poly.pdbx_seq_one_letter_code
_entity_poly.pdbx_strand_id
1 'polypeptide(L)'
;MSLTDFDDLMTLQSSNIRYLATQGLVLQYQSLTNKYTQPIAGFALKRSACEEYLAKIVFKATYLLKNVGAFIHDVIGDSALTNRGMTRLSMQTTFTK
;
A
#
# COMPACT_ATOMS: atom_id res chain seq x y z
N MET A 1 12.90 1.41 -9.34
CA MET A 1 12.73 1.26 -7.88
C MET A 1 12.18 -0.14 -7.62
N SER A 2 13.02 -1.06 -7.18
CA SER A 2 12.75 -2.50 -7.09
C SER A 2 11.89 -2.82 -5.86
N LEU A 3 11.21 -3.98 -5.80
CA LEU A 3 10.48 -4.41 -4.60
C LEU A 3 11.41 -4.58 -3.39
N THR A 4 12.69 -4.85 -3.65
CA THR A 4 13.76 -4.99 -2.64
C THR A 4 14.02 -3.72 -1.83
N ASP A 5 13.63 -2.54 -2.31
CA ASP A 5 13.81 -1.28 -1.56
C ASP A 5 12.96 -1.25 -0.26
N PHE A 6 12.00 -2.18 -0.10
CA PHE A 6 11.22 -2.38 1.13
C PHE A 6 11.61 -3.65 1.91
N ASP A 7 12.41 -4.55 1.32
CA ASP A 7 12.82 -5.81 1.96
C ASP A 7 13.86 -5.59 3.06
N ASP A 8 14.72 -4.57 2.92
CA ASP A 8 15.68 -4.19 3.98
C ASP A 8 14.99 -3.73 5.29
N LEU A 9 13.70 -3.41 5.23
CA LEU A 9 12.89 -3.09 6.40
C LEU A 9 12.22 -4.33 7.05
N MET A 10 12.23 -5.47 6.37
CA MET A 10 11.41 -6.66 6.69
C MET A 10 12.23 -7.89 7.15
N THR A 11 13.57 -7.80 7.20
CA THR A 11 14.46 -8.94 7.47
C THR A 11 14.65 -9.33 8.94
N LEU A 12 13.82 -8.86 9.87
CA LEU A 12 13.82 -9.39 11.25
C LEU A 12 12.85 -10.56 11.38
N GLN A 13 13.28 -11.75 10.96
CA GLN A 13 12.70 -12.99 11.48
C GLN A 13 13.07 -13.12 12.96
N SER A 14 12.27 -12.49 13.81
CA SER A 14 12.45 -12.55 15.25
C SER A 14 11.73 -13.77 15.81
N SER A 15 12.50 -14.69 16.40
CA SER A 15 11.99 -15.77 17.27
C SER A 15 11.37 -15.26 18.58
N ASN A 16 11.44 -13.96 18.83
CA ASN A 16 10.90 -13.31 20.02
C ASN A 16 9.50 -12.74 19.74
N ILE A 17 8.52 -13.20 20.53
CA ILE A 17 7.10 -12.77 20.48
C ILE A 17 6.94 -11.25 20.48
N ARG A 18 7.85 -10.51 21.12
CA ARG A 18 7.79 -9.04 21.20
C ARG A 18 7.89 -8.35 19.83
N TYR A 19 8.46 -8.99 18.81
CA TYR A 19 8.57 -8.43 17.47
C TYR A 19 7.55 -9.00 16.47
N LEU A 20 6.61 -9.85 16.91
CA LEU A 20 5.54 -10.33 16.05
C LEU A 20 4.68 -9.17 15.56
N ALA A 21 4.30 -9.21 14.29
CA ALA A 21 3.35 -8.27 13.71
C ALA A 21 2.03 -8.29 14.48
N THR A 22 1.46 -7.10 14.70
CA THR A 22 0.16 -6.92 15.37
C THR A 22 -0.93 -6.52 14.39
N GLN A 23 -0.55 -6.14 13.16
CA GLN A 23 -1.43 -5.65 12.12
C GLN A 23 -1.00 -6.21 10.76
N GLY A 24 -1.97 -6.45 9.89
CA GLY A 24 -1.74 -6.77 8.47
C GLY A 24 -2.23 -5.62 7.60
N LEU A 25 -1.40 -5.15 6.69
CA LEU A 25 -1.80 -4.23 5.62
C LEU A 25 -1.93 -5.04 4.33
N VAL A 26 -3.11 -4.99 3.71
CA VAL A 26 -3.36 -5.64 2.43
C VAL A 26 -3.84 -4.59 1.44
N LEU A 27 -3.24 -4.58 0.26
CA LEU A 27 -3.80 -3.86 -0.89
C LEU A 27 -4.54 -4.87 -1.76
N GLN A 28 -5.79 -4.54 -2.09
CA GLN A 28 -6.65 -5.37 -2.91
C GLN A 28 -7.00 -4.62 -4.20
N TYR A 29 -6.80 -5.28 -5.33
CA TYR A 29 -7.34 -4.84 -6.59
C TYR A 29 -8.77 -5.36 -6.77
N GLN A 30 -9.69 -4.46 -7.09
CA GLN A 30 -11.08 -4.73 -7.37
C GLN A 30 -11.39 -4.28 -8.79
N SER A 31 -11.80 -5.20 -9.66
CA SER A 31 -12.29 -4.80 -10.98
C SER A 31 -13.69 -4.18 -10.85
N LEU A 32 -13.93 -3.09 -11.59
CA LEU A 32 -15.25 -2.44 -11.70
C LEU A 32 -16.10 -3.06 -12.82
N THR A 33 -15.46 -3.61 -13.86
CA THR A 33 -16.14 -4.19 -15.02
C THR A 33 -16.36 -5.69 -14.87
N ASN A 34 -15.47 -6.38 -14.17
CA ASN A 34 -15.50 -7.82 -13.98
C ASN A 34 -15.67 -8.18 -12.51
N LYS A 35 -16.18 -9.39 -12.23
CA LYS A 35 -16.39 -9.91 -10.87
C LYS A 35 -15.14 -10.59 -10.30
N TYR A 36 -13.97 -9.95 -10.39
CA TYR A 36 -12.76 -10.47 -9.77
C TYR A 36 -12.10 -9.46 -8.85
N THR A 37 -11.53 -10.01 -7.78
CA THR A 37 -10.94 -9.29 -6.67
C THR A 37 -9.71 -10.06 -6.27
N GLN A 38 -8.56 -9.41 -6.12
CA GLN A 38 -7.35 -10.11 -5.71
C GLN A 38 -6.48 -9.25 -4.79
N PRO A 39 -5.86 -9.85 -3.76
CA PRO A 39 -4.78 -9.18 -3.06
C PRO A 39 -3.60 -8.99 -4.02
N ILE A 40 -3.04 -7.78 -4.05
CA ILE A 40 -1.89 -7.42 -4.91
C ILE A 40 -0.63 -7.12 -4.09
N ALA A 41 -0.78 -6.87 -2.79
CA ALA A 41 0.32 -6.71 -1.85
C ALA A 41 -0.16 -7.03 -0.43
N GLY A 42 0.72 -7.60 0.39
CA GLY A 42 0.48 -7.91 1.80
C GLY A 42 1.71 -7.60 2.63
N PHE A 43 1.52 -6.95 3.77
CA PHE A 43 2.60 -6.56 4.68
C PHE A 43 2.20 -6.91 6.12
N ALA A 44 3.12 -7.55 6.84
CA ALA A 44 2.98 -7.79 8.27
C ALA A 44 3.66 -6.65 9.03
N LEU A 45 2.91 -5.94 9.87
CA LEU A 45 3.36 -4.72 10.53
C LEU A 45 3.25 -4.82 12.05
N LYS A 46 4.27 -4.32 12.77
CA LYS A 46 4.23 -4.20 14.24
C LYS A 46 3.39 -3.01 14.72
N ARG A 47 3.22 -2.01 13.85
CA ARG A 47 2.47 -0.77 14.09
C ARG A 47 1.88 -0.30 12.76
N SER A 48 0.87 0.56 12.84
CA SER A 48 0.26 1.13 11.63
C SER A 48 1.32 1.81 10.76
N ALA A 49 1.20 1.65 9.44
CA ALA A 49 2.06 2.35 8.51
C ALA A 49 1.93 3.87 8.73
N CYS A 50 3.01 4.61 8.56
CA CYS A 50 2.91 6.07 8.48
C CYS A 50 2.30 6.48 7.13
N GLU A 51 1.58 7.59 7.10
CA GLU A 51 0.86 8.12 5.92
C GLU A 51 1.75 8.24 4.66
N GLU A 52 3.00 8.66 4.81
CA GLU A 52 3.96 8.75 3.69
C GLU A 52 4.32 7.39 3.10
N TYR A 53 4.55 6.40 3.96
CA TYR A 53 4.87 5.04 3.52
C TYR A 53 3.67 4.40 2.84
N LEU A 54 2.48 4.59 3.40
CA LEU A 54 1.25 4.12 2.80
C LEU A 54 1.04 4.75 1.40
N ALA A 55 1.25 6.05 1.26
CA ALA A 55 1.18 6.75 -0.03
C ALA A 55 2.17 6.19 -1.06
N LYS A 56 3.43 5.95 -0.66
CA LYS A 56 4.46 5.35 -1.54
C LYS A 56 4.07 3.95 -2.01
N ILE A 57 3.58 3.10 -1.10
CA ILE A 57 3.18 1.73 -1.41
C ILE A 57 1.98 1.75 -2.38
N VAL A 58 0.97 2.57 -2.12
CA VAL A 58 -0.21 2.72 -2.98
C VAL A 58 0.16 3.27 -4.36
N PHE A 59 1.04 4.27 -4.43
CA PHE A 59 1.50 4.82 -5.70
C PHE A 59 2.26 3.77 -6.52
N LYS A 60 3.15 3.01 -5.89
CA LYS A 60 3.89 1.92 -6.54
C LYS A 60 2.95 0.82 -7.04
N ALA A 61 2.00 0.38 -6.23
CA ALA A 61 1.00 -0.62 -6.64
C ALA A 61 0.17 -0.13 -7.83
N THR A 62 -0.26 1.14 -7.80
CA THR A 62 -1.00 1.77 -8.91
C THR A 62 -0.17 1.82 -10.19
N TYR A 63 1.10 2.20 -10.08
CA TYR A 63 2.02 2.25 -11.22
C TYR A 63 2.25 0.86 -11.83
N LEU A 64 2.48 -0.17 -11.00
CA LEU A 64 2.64 -1.55 -11.46
C LEU A 64 1.37 -2.09 -12.13
N LEU A 65 0.20 -1.79 -11.58
CA LEU A 65 -1.08 -2.15 -12.20
C LEU A 65 -1.29 -1.46 -13.55
N LYS A 66 -0.94 -0.18 -13.67
CA LYS A 66 -0.98 0.55 -14.95
C LYS A 66 -0.05 -0.07 -15.99
N ASN A 67 1.15 -0.49 -15.59
CA ASN A 67 2.10 -1.13 -16.50
C ASN A 67 1.62 -2.48 -17.06
N VAL A 68 0.76 -3.21 -16.33
CA VAL A 68 0.13 -4.45 -16.82
C VAL A 68 -1.19 -4.21 -17.56
N GLY A 69 -1.51 -2.95 -17.86
CA GLY A 69 -2.67 -2.56 -18.66
C GLY A 69 -3.95 -2.26 -17.86
N ALA A 70 -3.89 -2.24 -16.53
CA ALA A 70 -5.05 -1.88 -15.72
C ALA A 70 -5.24 -0.35 -15.68
N PHE A 71 -6.49 0.11 -15.87
CA PHE A 71 -6.85 1.50 -15.62
C PHE A 71 -7.38 1.64 -14.19
N ILE A 72 -6.67 2.40 -13.35
CA ILE A 72 -7.04 2.62 -11.94
C ILE A 72 -7.86 3.90 -11.84
N HIS A 73 -9.14 3.75 -11.48
CA HIS A 73 -10.05 4.86 -11.28
C HIS A 73 -9.81 5.53 -9.92
N ASP A 74 -9.77 4.75 -8.84
CA ASP A 74 -9.68 5.30 -7.49
C ASP A 74 -9.03 4.32 -6.51
N VAL A 75 -8.61 4.83 -5.36
CA VAL A 75 -8.09 4.07 -4.22
C VAL A 75 -8.99 4.33 -3.02
N ILE A 76 -9.58 3.25 -2.49
CA ILE A 76 -10.54 3.32 -1.38
C ILE A 76 -9.89 2.76 -0.11
N GLY A 77 -10.12 3.43 1.02
CA GLY A 77 -9.68 3.00 2.34
C GLY A 77 -10.69 3.39 3.41
N ASP A 78 -10.46 2.96 4.65
CA ASP A 78 -11.29 3.37 5.79
C ASP A 78 -11.03 4.85 6.16
N SER A 79 -11.79 5.35 7.14
CA SER A 79 -11.65 6.72 7.63
C SER A 79 -10.55 6.91 8.68
N ALA A 80 -9.62 5.95 8.87
CA ALA A 80 -8.52 6.09 9.81
C ALA A 80 -7.64 7.30 9.50
N LEU A 81 -7.02 7.87 10.54
CA LEU A 81 -6.15 9.04 10.42
C LEU A 81 -5.05 8.86 9.37
N THR A 82 -4.40 7.69 9.36
CA THR A 82 -3.36 7.33 8.39
C THR A 82 -3.87 7.36 6.94
N ASN A 83 -5.06 6.83 6.69
CA ASN A 83 -5.65 6.79 5.34
C ASN A 83 -6.04 8.18 4.86
N ARG A 84 -6.57 9.02 5.75
CA ARG A 84 -6.85 10.44 5.43
C ARG A 84 -5.57 11.21 5.12
N GLY A 85 -4.50 10.96 5.89
CA GLY A 85 -3.17 11.55 5.66
C GLY A 85 -2.59 11.17 4.31
N MET A 86 -2.64 9.89 3.96
CA MET A 86 -2.25 9.38 2.64
C MET A 86 -3.02 10.10 1.51
N THR A 87 -4.34 10.20 1.61
CA THR A 87 -5.17 10.87 0.60
C THR A 87 -4.80 12.35 0.44
N ARG A 88 -4.48 13.04 1.54
CA ARG A 88 -4.01 14.42 1.48
C ARG A 88 -2.68 14.55 0.73
N LEU A 89 -1.74 13.62 0.97
CA LEU A 89 -0.43 13.60 0.30
C LEU A 89 -0.56 13.28 -1.20
N SER A 90 -1.46 12.38 -1.59
CA SER A 90 -1.66 12.03 -3.01
C SER A 90 -2.25 13.18 -3.81
N MET A 91 -3.13 14.01 -3.22
CA MET A 91 -3.69 15.20 -3.86
C MET A 91 -2.63 16.28 -4.16
N GLN A 92 -1.57 16.38 -3.34
CA GLN A 92 -0.51 17.37 -3.54
C GLN A 92 0.44 17.01 -4.69
N THR A 93 0.56 15.71 -5.01
CA THR A 93 1.50 15.22 -6.04
C THR A 93 0.97 15.41 -7.47
N THR A 94 -0.34 15.61 -7.65
CA THR A 94 -1.00 15.75 -8.96
C THR A 94 -0.85 17.16 -9.59
N PHE A 95 -0.19 18.12 -8.92
CA PHE A 95 -0.11 19.54 -9.35
C PHE A 95 1.28 20.04 -9.79
N THR A 96 2.15 19.17 -10.28
CA THR A 96 3.34 19.63 -11.02
C THR A 96 3.27 19.14 -12.46
N LYS A 97 2.75 20.03 -13.31
CA LYS A 97 2.92 20.01 -14.76
C LYS A 97 4.37 20.27 -15.13
#